data_AF-A0A1G1YJM3-F1
#
_entry.id   AF-A0A1G1YJM3-F1
#
_cell.length_a   1.000
_cell.length_b   1.000
_cell.length_c   1.000
_cell.angle_alpha   90.00
_cell.angle_beta   90.00
_cell.angle_gamma   90.00
#
_symmetry.space_group_name_H-M   'P 1'
#
loop_
_entity.id
_entity.type
_entity.pdbx_description
1 polymer ?
#
loop_
_entity_poly.entity_id
_entity_poly.type
_entity_poly.pdbx_seq_one_letter_code
_entity_poly.pdbx_strand_id
1 'polypeptide(L)'
;MKKILYLLVLLTSTLGLSLPVAGFAATVTFSANTTLALPSGNNVVVQSGSVVESLVVNADSTITLTFGSDTDITIRSNDVYKFSENVGTQTCVGGSYNQVRITNTSGSATVTLITDLACSADAGGGGTPASGGGGGGGGGTPAVAPTNTSVSISAGAAQTESTAVTLTLGATNASLMLLANTPDFSDAGSWVTYASSSAWTLSTGTGTKTVYAKFRSSAGAESTAVSDTIELVTPVEPNSGSVNAGAGGTVALSDGKASASLPAGAISGDGTLTITPKSDYGTPPSGAKLVGSKAYDFGLSVADQAVSTFNKAVTLTFTYADGDVAGISESTLAVYYWDAATSQWMKLGGTVNAADNTITVDTTHFTLFGVFGEASNAGSLVKLACPAGADISDPCKAVYYLGNDGKRYVFPHSKIYTTWYADFSSVTTVSAETLASYQLGGNVTYRPGIRMVKIQTDPKVYAVAPNGVLRWVKTEAAAVEIYGASWNTMVDDLSAAFFTDYTVGADLESSADYDKAASTNASPNINTDKGL
;
A
#
# COMPACT_ATOMS: atom_id res chain seq x y z
N MET A 1 40.43 9.95 17.29
CA MET A 1 39.07 9.53 17.66
C MET A 1 38.68 8.40 16.71
N LYS A 2 38.50 7.19 17.25
CA LYS A 2 38.55 5.90 16.52
C LYS A 2 37.20 5.56 15.86
N LYS A 3 37.29 5.15 14.59
CA LYS A 3 36.26 4.41 13.82
C LYS A 3 36.16 2.98 14.38
N ILE A 4 34.95 2.41 14.45
CA ILE A 4 34.76 0.99 14.73
C ILE A 4 33.86 0.37 13.64
N LEU A 5 34.47 -0.59 12.96
CA LEU A 5 33.98 -1.56 12.00
C LEU A 5 33.48 -2.78 12.81
N TYR A 6 32.31 -3.35 12.52
CA TYR A 6 31.94 -4.65 13.09
C TYR A 6 31.82 -5.74 12.03
N LEU A 7 32.74 -6.69 12.17
CA LEU A 7 32.91 -7.95 11.49
C LEU A 7 32.12 -9.04 12.23
N LEU A 8 31.51 -9.93 11.45
CA LEU A 8 30.80 -11.13 11.83
C LEU A 8 31.72 -12.16 12.53
N VAL A 9 31.35 -12.69 13.71
CA VAL A 9 31.86 -13.97 14.25
C VAL A 9 30.75 -14.71 15.01
N LEU A 10 30.42 -15.92 14.55
CA LEU A 10 29.69 -16.95 15.30
C LEU A 10 30.61 -17.55 16.39
N LEU A 11 30.11 -17.77 17.63
CA LEU A 11 29.96 -19.10 18.27
C LEU A 11 29.51 -19.02 19.75
N THR A 12 28.48 -19.83 20.06
CA THR A 12 28.22 -20.63 21.30
C THR A 12 27.97 -20.01 22.69
N SER A 13 26.82 -20.44 23.22
CA SER A 13 26.47 -20.76 24.62
C SER A 13 25.83 -19.67 25.50
N THR A 14 24.62 -20.03 25.95
CA THR A 14 23.81 -19.47 27.05
C THR A 14 23.53 -17.97 27.03
N LEU A 15 22.49 -17.57 26.28
CA LEU A 15 21.89 -16.26 26.40
C LEU A 15 20.48 -16.39 26.98
N GLY A 16 20.33 -16.06 28.27
CA GLY A 16 19.05 -15.65 28.81
C GLY A 16 18.65 -14.36 28.11
N LEU A 17 17.59 -14.42 27.31
CA LEU A 17 17.10 -13.29 26.54
C LEU A 17 16.32 -12.35 27.48
N SER A 18 17.02 -11.48 28.21
CA SER A 18 16.38 -10.31 28.85
C SER A 18 16.54 -9.11 27.93
N LEU A 19 15.55 -8.86 27.09
CA LEU A 19 15.41 -7.60 26.35
C LEU A 19 14.64 -6.62 27.26
N PRO A 20 15.21 -5.46 27.65
CA PRO A 20 14.39 -4.35 28.08
C PRO A 20 13.78 -3.72 26.81
N VAL A 21 12.54 -4.08 26.47
CA VAL A 21 11.83 -3.46 25.36
C VAL A 21 11.14 -2.20 25.87
N ALA A 22 11.72 -1.05 25.56
CA ALA A 22 10.97 0.20 25.45
C ALA A 22 10.56 0.37 23.97
N GLY A 23 9.27 0.18 23.70
CA GLY A 23 8.49 0.97 22.76
C GLY A 23 8.80 0.87 21.27
N PHE A 24 8.61 -0.30 20.66
CA PHE A 24 8.06 -0.43 19.30
C PHE A 24 7.20 -1.69 19.29
N ALA A 25 5.90 -1.51 19.07
CA ALA A 25 4.95 -2.61 18.93
C ALA A 25 5.18 -3.21 17.53
N ALA A 26 6.03 -4.25 17.47
CA ALA A 26 6.29 -5.01 16.28
C ALA A 26 5.71 -6.40 16.50
N THR A 27 4.77 -6.80 15.66
CA THR A 27 4.13 -8.11 15.72
C THR A 27 5.18 -9.24 15.66
N VAL A 28 5.24 -10.05 16.72
CA VAL A 28 6.16 -11.17 16.85
C VAL A 28 5.57 -12.38 16.14
N THR A 29 6.27 -12.88 15.12
CA THR A 29 5.89 -14.09 14.37
C THR A 29 6.85 -15.24 14.67
N PHE A 30 6.32 -16.39 15.05
CA PHE A 30 7.09 -17.60 15.29
C PHE A 30 7.11 -18.46 14.02
N SER A 31 8.16 -18.35 13.21
CA SER A 31 8.30 -19.11 11.94
C SER A 31 8.65 -20.60 12.14
N ALA A 32 9.00 -21.00 13.36
CA ALA A 32 9.29 -22.38 13.75
C ALA A 32 8.83 -22.63 15.19
N ASN A 33 8.66 -23.91 15.55
CA ASN A 33 8.38 -24.31 16.93
C ASN A 33 9.49 -23.78 17.86
N THR A 34 9.10 -22.97 18.84
CA THR A 34 10.05 -22.29 19.73
C THR A 34 9.80 -22.74 21.17
N THR A 35 10.81 -23.35 21.79
CA THR A 35 10.73 -23.76 23.19
C THR A 35 11.04 -22.58 24.11
N LEU A 36 10.12 -22.31 25.03
CA LEU A 36 10.27 -21.33 26.10
C LEU A 36 10.58 -22.07 27.40
N ALA A 37 11.72 -21.76 28.00
CA ALA A 37 12.08 -22.23 29.33
C ALA A 37 11.47 -21.31 30.38
N LEU A 38 10.65 -21.86 31.27
CA LEU A 38 10.07 -21.13 32.40
C LEU A 38 11.04 -21.15 33.58
N PRO A 39 11.13 -20.06 34.37
CA PRO A 39 11.97 -20.01 35.57
C PRO A 39 11.71 -21.13 36.60
N SER A 40 10.51 -21.73 36.60
CA SER A 40 10.15 -22.90 37.42
C SER A 40 10.84 -24.21 37.00
N GLY A 41 11.60 -24.21 35.90
CA GLY A 41 12.27 -25.39 35.35
C GLY A 41 11.43 -26.20 34.35
N ASN A 42 10.21 -25.76 34.03
CA ASN A 42 9.34 -26.40 33.04
C ASN A 42 9.48 -25.73 31.66
N ASN A 43 9.16 -26.47 30.60
CA ASN A 43 9.22 -25.95 29.23
C ASN A 43 7.84 -25.97 28.57
N VAL A 44 7.57 -24.95 27.76
CA VAL A 44 6.43 -24.92 26.84
C VAL A 44 6.91 -24.60 25.42
N VAL A 45 6.16 -25.02 24.41
CA VAL A 45 6.50 -24.83 23.00
C VAL A 45 5.46 -23.94 22.34
N VAL A 46 5.88 -22.77 21.89
CA VAL A 46 5.08 -21.94 20.98
C VAL A 46 5.14 -22.58 19.60
N GLN A 47 3.99 -22.90 19.02
CA GLN A 47 3.93 -23.56 17.71
C GLN A 47 4.28 -22.61 16.58
N SER A 48 4.92 -23.13 15.53
CA SER A 48 5.16 -22.40 14.29
C SER A 48 3.85 -21.85 13.71
N GLY A 49 3.88 -20.64 13.16
CA GLY A 49 2.70 -19.92 12.68
C GLY A 49 2.00 -19.10 13.77
N SER A 50 2.50 -19.12 15.02
CA SER A 50 1.95 -18.27 16.07
C SER A 50 2.32 -16.80 15.85
N VAL A 51 1.38 -15.90 16.11
CA VAL A 51 1.53 -14.45 15.97
C VAL A 51 1.00 -13.77 17.23
N VAL A 52 1.73 -12.81 17.78
CA VAL A 52 1.33 -12.02 18.96
C VAL A 52 2.05 -10.67 18.95
N GLU A 53 1.47 -9.63 19.55
CA GLU A 53 2.12 -8.31 19.58
C GLU A 53 3.34 -8.29 20.51
N SER A 54 3.23 -8.93 21.67
CA SER A 54 4.38 -9.17 22.55
C SER A 54 4.18 -10.42 23.37
N LEU A 55 5.27 -11.16 23.61
CA LEU A 55 5.31 -12.27 24.56
C LEU A 55 6.43 -12.03 25.57
N VAL A 56 6.10 -12.05 26.85
CA VAL A 56 7.04 -11.87 27.95
C VAL A 56 6.95 -13.07 28.90
N VAL A 57 8.08 -13.72 29.18
CA VAL A 57 8.18 -14.74 30.24
C VAL A 57 8.59 -14.01 31.53
N ASN A 58 7.72 -14.05 32.53
CA ASN A 58 7.91 -13.35 33.80
C ASN A 58 8.74 -14.18 34.78
N ALA A 59 9.31 -13.51 35.79
CA ALA A 59 10.10 -14.16 36.84
C ALA A 59 9.30 -15.18 37.69
N ASP A 60 7.98 -15.03 37.74
CA ASP A 60 7.05 -15.95 38.43
C ASP A 60 6.59 -17.13 37.56
N SER A 61 7.21 -17.34 36.39
CA SER A 61 6.86 -18.39 35.42
C SER A 61 5.48 -18.24 34.75
N THR A 62 4.89 -17.06 34.81
CA THR A 62 3.75 -16.70 33.94
C THR A 62 4.22 -16.15 32.60
N ILE A 63 3.39 -16.29 31.57
CA ILE A 63 3.63 -15.74 30.23
C ILE A 63 2.62 -14.63 29.99
N THR A 64 3.08 -13.39 29.84
CA THR A 64 2.21 -12.26 29.47
C THR A 64 2.20 -12.09 27.97
N LEU A 65 1.00 -12.05 27.40
CA LEU A 65 0.73 -11.84 25.99
C LEU A 65 0.03 -10.49 25.82
N THR A 66 0.51 -9.68 24.88
CA THR A 66 -0.21 -8.50 24.40
C THR A 66 -0.76 -8.80 23.02
N PHE A 67 -2.02 -8.45 22.80
CA PHE A 67 -2.75 -8.82 21.60
C PHE A 67 -2.75 -7.66 20.59
N GLY A 68 -2.32 -7.95 19.36
CA GLY A 68 -2.48 -7.14 18.17
C GLY A 68 -3.61 -7.64 17.28
N SER A 69 -3.87 -6.95 16.16
CA SER A 69 -4.96 -7.23 15.21
C SER A 69 -5.00 -8.68 14.69
N ASP A 70 -3.84 -9.31 14.59
CA ASP A 70 -3.66 -10.64 13.97
C ASP A 70 -3.13 -11.69 14.95
N THR A 71 -3.38 -11.50 16.26
CA THR A 71 -2.91 -12.46 17.27
C THR A 71 -3.62 -13.80 17.10
N ASP A 72 -2.82 -14.82 16.87
CA ASP A 72 -3.21 -16.22 16.85
C ASP A 72 -2.00 -17.02 17.34
N ILE A 73 -1.95 -17.31 18.64
CA ILE A 73 -0.82 -17.98 19.27
C ILE A 73 -1.25 -19.31 19.87
N THR A 74 -0.48 -20.36 19.60
CA THR A 74 -0.66 -21.69 20.21
C THR A 74 0.53 -22.05 21.09
N ILE A 75 0.28 -22.24 22.39
CA ILE A 75 1.28 -22.64 23.38
C ILE A 75 1.00 -24.09 23.79
N ARG A 76 2.00 -24.97 23.68
CA ARG A 76 1.91 -26.40 23.98
C ARG A 76 2.77 -26.80 25.17
N SER A 77 2.23 -27.59 26.08
CA SER A 77 2.97 -28.36 27.08
C SER A 77 3.06 -29.82 26.63
N ASN A 78 4.27 -30.34 26.45
CA ASN A 78 4.50 -31.75 26.09
C ASN A 78 4.38 -32.68 27.31
N ASP A 79 4.48 -32.14 28.52
CA ASP A 79 4.29 -32.88 29.77
C ASP A 79 2.80 -32.94 30.18
N VAL A 80 1.90 -32.52 29.27
CA VAL A 80 0.43 -32.61 29.42
C VAL A 80 -0.13 -31.74 30.57
N TYR A 81 0.64 -30.77 31.08
CA TYR A 81 0.18 -29.83 32.11
C TYR A 81 -0.91 -28.89 31.58
N LYS A 82 -1.88 -28.53 32.44
CA LYS A 82 -2.96 -27.60 32.08
C LYS A 82 -2.48 -26.15 32.01
N PHE A 83 -3.19 -25.33 31.23
CA PHE A 83 -3.04 -23.87 31.25
C PHE A 83 -4.22 -23.26 32.02
N SER A 84 -4.05 -22.02 32.50
CA SER A 84 -5.11 -21.23 33.16
C SER A 84 -6.42 -21.22 32.35
N GLU A 85 -7.56 -21.44 33.01
CA GLU A 85 -8.84 -21.81 32.37
C GLU A 85 -9.47 -20.74 31.46
N ASN A 86 -9.04 -19.47 31.55
CA ASN A 86 -9.71 -18.34 30.89
C ASN A 86 -8.88 -17.64 29.79
N VAL A 87 -7.79 -18.25 29.32
CA VAL A 87 -6.87 -17.57 28.38
C VAL A 87 -7.07 -17.95 26.92
N GLY A 88 -7.79 -19.03 26.63
CA GLY A 88 -8.04 -19.49 25.27
C GLY A 88 -8.64 -20.90 25.22
N THR A 89 -8.77 -21.44 24.00
CA THR A 89 -9.32 -22.79 23.81
C THR A 89 -8.24 -23.81 24.09
N GLN A 90 -8.45 -24.66 25.10
CA GLN A 90 -7.52 -25.75 25.44
C GLN A 90 -7.86 -27.03 24.68
N THR A 91 -6.84 -27.71 24.17
CA THR A 91 -6.95 -29.02 23.52
C THR A 91 -5.98 -29.97 24.20
N CYS A 92 -6.54 -31.03 24.74
CA CYS A 92 -5.80 -32.03 25.50
C CYS A 92 -5.78 -33.36 24.78
N VAL A 93 -4.57 -33.89 24.58
CA VAL A 93 -4.33 -35.22 24.01
C VAL A 93 -3.64 -36.04 25.09
N GLY A 94 -4.41 -36.91 25.73
CA GLY A 94 -3.96 -37.74 26.85
C GLY A 94 -2.65 -38.47 26.53
N GLY A 95 -1.64 -38.30 27.40
CA GLY A 95 -0.32 -38.92 27.27
C GLY A 95 0.58 -38.37 26.16
N SER A 96 0.20 -37.28 25.46
CA SER A 96 1.03 -36.66 24.41
C SER A 96 1.30 -35.18 24.65
N TYR A 97 0.26 -34.34 24.76
CA TYR A 97 0.41 -32.91 25.03
C TYR A 97 -0.90 -32.28 25.47
N ASN A 98 -0.79 -31.11 26.09
CA ASN A 98 -1.89 -30.16 26.22
C ASN A 98 -1.50 -28.86 25.52
N GLN A 99 -2.41 -28.19 24.83
CA GLN A 99 -2.13 -26.91 24.18
C GLN A 99 -3.28 -25.93 24.35
N VAL A 100 -2.95 -24.64 24.38
CA VAL A 100 -3.92 -23.54 24.40
C VAL A 100 -3.73 -22.67 23.17
N ARG A 101 -4.81 -22.39 22.44
CA ARG A 101 -4.84 -21.46 21.31
C ARG A 101 -5.60 -20.20 21.70
N ILE A 102 -5.00 -19.05 21.41
CA ILE A 102 -5.48 -17.72 21.80
C ILE A 102 -5.56 -16.85 20.55
N THR A 103 -6.76 -16.38 20.20
CA THR A 103 -7.04 -15.61 18.98
C THR A 103 -7.64 -14.23 19.27
N ASN A 104 -7.35 -13.66 20.44
CA ASN A 104 -7.89 -12.35 20.84
C ASN A 104 -7.20 -11.24 20.04
N THR A 105 -7.96 -10.25 19.58
CA THR A 105 -7.44 -9.19 18.69
C THR A 105 -7.11 -7.86 19.40
N SER A 106 -7.31 -7.79 20.72
CA SER A 106 -6.99 -6.61 21.54
C SER A 106 -6.91 -6.95 23.03
N GLY A 107 -6.04 -6.25 23.77
CA GLY A 107 -5.87 -6.42 25.22
C GLY A 107 -4.64 -7.24 25.58
N SER A 108 -4.65 -7.87 26.75
CA SER A 108 -3.56 -8.73 27.21
C SER A 108 -4.10 -9.94 27.99
N ALA A 109 -3.37 -11.04 27.98
CA ALA A 109 -3.64 -12.18 28.86
C ALA A 109 -2.38 -12.69 29.53
N THR A 110 -2.55 -13.27 30.71
CA THR A 110 -1.49 -13.96 31.45
C THR A 110 -1.77 -15.45 31.41
N VAL A 111 -0.90 -16.20 30.75
CA VAL A 111 -0.94 -17.65 30.65
C VAL A 111 -0.08 -18.23 31.75
N THR A 112 -0.68 -19.08 32.59
CA THR A 112 0.03 -19.80 33.65
C THR A 112 -0.04 -21.30 33.38
N LEU A 113 1.10 -21.99 33.52
CA LEU A 113 1.17 -23.45 33.48
C LEU A 113 0.83 -24.01 34.87
N ILE A 114 -0.16 -24.90 34.93
CA ILE A 114 -0.64 -25.54 36.16
C ILE A 114 0.02 -26.93 36.26
N THR A 115 1.06 -27.03 37.07
CA THR A 115 1.98 -28.18 37.09
C THR A 115 1.57 -29.29 38.05
N ASP A 116 0.60 -29.06 38.93
CA ASP A 116 0.00 -30.07 39.81
C ASP A 116 -1.17 -30.83 39.15
N LEU A 117 -1.56 -30.41 37.94
CA LEU A 117 -2.71 -30.95 37.22
C LEU A 117 -2.34 -31.30 35.77
N ALA A 118 -2.06 -32.59 35.54
CA ALA A 118 -1.95 -33.13 34.19
C ALA A 118 -3.34 -33.34 33.59
N CYS A 119 -3.50 -33.04 32.30
CA CYS A 119 -4.75 -33.29 31.62
C CYS A 119 -4.91 -34.78 31.26
N SER A 120 -5.96 -35.42 31.78
CA SER A 120 -6.36 -36.79 31.43
C SER A 120 -7.54 -36.77 30.47
N ALA A 121 -7.47 -37.56 29.39
CA ALA A 121 -8.64 -37.83 28.55
C ALA A 121 -9.64 -38.65 29.37
N ASP A 122 -10.79 -38.06 29.71
CA ASP A 122 -11.78 -38.72 30.55
C ASP A 122 -12.43 -39.88 29.78
N ALA A 123 -12.29 -41.09 30.30
CA ALA A 123 -12.90 -42.30 29.79
C ALA A 123 -14.32 -42.43 30.37
N GLY A 124 -15.32 -41.89 29.68
CA GLY A 124 -16.73 -42.11 30.00
C GLY A 124 -17.27 -43.40 29.38
N GLY A 125 -17.45 -44.44 30.20
CA GLY A 125 -17.98 -45.75 29.78
C GLY A 125 -19.52 -45.86 29.74
N GLY A 126 -20.03 -46.36 28.60
CA GLY A 126 -20.94 -47.51 28.45
C GLY A 126 -22.31 -47.58 29.15
N GLY A 127 -23.38 -47.53 28.34
CA GLY A 127 -24.70 -48.11 28.65
C GLY A 127 -25.76 -47.82 27.56
N THR A 128 -26.04 -48.80 26.69
CA THR A 128 -27.15 -48.77 25.69
C THR A 128 -28.43 -49.34 26.34
N PRO A 129 -29.68 -49.08 25.84
CA PRO A 129 -30.12 -49.53 24.51
C PRO A 129 -31.04 -48.59 23.71
N ALA A 130 -30.97 -48.80 22.39
CA ALA A 130 -32.03 -48.67 21.38
C ALA A 130 -32.60 -47.28 21.01
N SER A 131 -32.39 -46.96 19.73
CA SER A 131 -33.39 -46.53 18.73
C SER A 131 -33.09 -45.19 18.07
N GLY A 132 -33.32 -45.16 16.75
CA GLY A 132 -33.50 -43.92 15.98
C GLY A 132 -32.27 -43.50 15.19
N GLY A 133 -32.31 -43.75 13.89
CA GLY A 133 -31.32 -43.27 12.93
C GLY A 133 -31.28 -41.75 12.81
N GLY A 134 -30.16 -41.27 12.26
CA GLY A 134 -29.95 -39.88 11.91
C GLY A 134 -28.51 -39.66 11.52
N GLY A 135 -28.18 -39.86 10.23
CA GLY A 135 -26.92 -39.42 9.67
C GLY A 135 -26.84 -37.89 9.74
N GLY A 136 -25.94 -37.37 10.58
CA GLY A 136 -25.55 -35.97 10.60
C GLY A 136 -24.13 -35.86 10.07
N GLY A 137 -23.98 -35.48 8.81
CA GLY A 137 -22.70 -35.11 8.23
C GLY A 137 -22.12 -33.93 9.01
N GLY A 138 -20.89 -34.09 9.51
CA GLY A 138 -20.11 -33.00 10.07
C GLY A 138 -19.82 -32.00 8.97
N GLY A 139 -20.60 -30.92 8.92
CA GLY A 139 -20.27 -29.73 8.17
C GLY A 139 -19.03 -29.12 8.79
N GLY A 140 -17.86 -29.45 8.24
CA GLY A 140 -16.68 -28.61 8.42
C GLY A 140 -17.07 -27.18 8.09
N THR A 141 -16.72 -26.23 8.95
CA THR A 141 -16.92 -24.80 8.68
C THR A 141 -16.47 -24.49 7.26
N PRO A 142 -17.33 -23.91 6.40
CA PRO A 142 -17.01 -23.66 5.00
C PRO A 142 -15.67 -22.94 4.89
N ALA A 143 -14.78 -23.44 4.03
CA ALA A 143 -13.52 -22.78 3.78
C ALA A 143 -13.79 -21.35 3.29
N VAL A 144 -13.28 -20.35 4.04
CA VAL A 144 -13.46 -18.94 3.71
C VAL A 144 -12.44 -18.57 2.64
N ALA A 145 -12.92 -18.05 1.52
CA ALA A 145 -12.08 -17.57 0.44
C ALA A 145 -11.31 -16.29 0.86
N PRO A 146 -10.10 -16.06 0.32
CA PRO A 146 -9.40 -14.80 0.52
C PRO A 146 -10.21 -13.59 0.04
N THR A 147 -10.11 -12.47 0.75
CA THR A 147 -10.77 -11.18 0.44
C THR A 147 -9.74 -10.06 0.28
N ASN A 148 -10.17 -8.85 -0.09
CA ASN A 148 -9.27 -7.71 -0.38
C ASN A 148 -8.17 -8.08 -1.40
N THR A 149 -8.54 -8.88 -2.39
CA THR A 149 -7.63 -9.42 -3.39
C THR A 149 -7.29 -8.35 -4.43
N SER A 150 -6.01 -8.19 -4.74
CA SER A 150 -5.52 -7.24 -5.74
C SER A 150 -4.22 -7.74 -6.37
N VAL A 151 -3.98 -7.30 -7.60
CA VAL A 151 -2.72 -7.43 -8.33
C VAL A 151 -2.45 -6.08 -8.99
N SER A 152 -1.20 -5.63 -8.97
CA SER A 152 -0.74 -4.43 -9.67
C SER A 152 0.60 -4.71 -10.35
N ILE A 153 0.72 -4.38 -11.63
CA ILE A 153 1.92 -4.59 -12.44
C ILE A 153 2.79 -3.33 -12.37
N SER A 154 4.07 -3.49 -12.02
CA SER A 154 5.07 -2.42 -11.98
C SER A 154 4.60 -1.17 -11.22
N ALA A 155 3.95 -1.38 -10.07
CA ALA A 155 3.35 -0.33 -9.24
C ALA A 155 2.30 0.56 -9.97
N GLY A 156 1.58 -0.01 -10.94
CA GLY A 156 0.51 0.66 -11.68
C GLY A 156 1.01 1.49 -12.87
N ALA A 157 2.22 1.19 -13.38
CA ALA A 157 2.74 1.84 -14.58
C ALA A 157 1.80 1.59 -15.78
N ALA A 158 1.51 2.64 -16.56
CA ALA A 158 0.64 2.54 -17.73
C ALA A 158 1.28 1.71 -18.87
N GLN A 159 2.61 1.81 -19.02
CA GLN A 159 3.36 1.14 -20.07
C GLN A 159 4.69 0.57 -19.52
N THR A 160 5.25 -0.42 -20.23
CA THR A 160 6.59 -0.97 -20.00
C THR A 160 7.24 -1.31 -21.34
N GLU A 161 8.56 -1.31 -21.41
CA GLU A 161 9.35 -1.83 -22.54
C GLU A 161 9.97 -3.19 -22.25
N SER A 162 9.87 -3.63 -20.99
CA SER A 162 10.42 -4.89 -20.50
C SER A 162 9.30 -5.90 -20.30
N THR A 163 9.52 -7.13 -20.75
CA THR A 163 8.68 -8.28 -20.39
C THR A 163 8.87 -8.70 -18.95
N ALA A 164 10.00 -8.38 -18.32
CA ALA A 164 10.24 -8.64 -16.90
C ALA A 164 9.68 -7.48 -16.06
N VAL A 165 8.73 -7.78 -15.17
CA VAL A 165 8.02 -6.82 -14.33
C VAL A 165 7.93 -7.31 -12.87
N THR A 166 7.57 -6.42 -11.96
CA THR A 166 7.30 -6.76 -10.55
C THR A 166 5.81 -6.61 -10.27
N LEU A 167 5.19 -7.64 -9.69
CA LEU A 167 3.81 -7.60 -9.25
C LEU A 167 3.74 -7.20 -7.78
N THR A 168 2.82 -6.29 -7.44
CA THR A 168 2.38 -6.03 -6.07
C THR A 168 1.04 -6.75 -5.86
N LEU A 169 0.96 -7.58 -4.82
CA LEU A 169 -0.17 -8.48 -4.57
C LEU A 169 -0.74 -8.18 -3.19
N GLY A 170 -2.07 -8.08 -3.10
CA GLY A 170 -2.77 -7.93 -1.83
C GLY A 170 -3.82 -9.01 -1.69
N ALA A 171 -3.89 -9.65 -0.52
CA ALA A 171 -4.98 -10.54 -0.15
C ALA A 171 -5.01 -10.72 1.38
N THR A 172 -6.22 -10.70 1.95
CA THR A 172 -6.49 -11.08 3.34
C THR A 172 -6.89 -12.56 3.37
N ASN A 173 -6.40 -13.33 4.35
CA ASN A 173 -6.68 -14.76 4.50
C ASN A 173 -6.15 -15.66 3.34
N ALA A 174 -5.06 -15.25 2.67
CA ALA A 174 -4.38 -16.05 1.65
C ALA A 174 -3.14 -16.75 2.23
N SER A 175 -2.98 -18.04 1.92
CA SER A 175 -1.78 -18.82 2.21
C SER A 175 -1.01 -19.19 0.94
N LEU A 176 -1.73 -19.33 -0.18
CA LEU A 176 -1.16 -19.60 -1.50
C LEU A 176 -1.68 -18.58 -2.52
N MET A 177 -0.95 -18.42 -3.61
CA MET A 177 -1.31 -17.63 -4.78
C MET A 177 -1.01 -18.40 -6.07
N LEU A 178 -1.75 -18.04 -7.12
CA LEU A 178 -1.59 -18.57 -8.48
C LEU A 178 -1.60 -17.38 -9.45
N LEU A 179 -0.64 -17.34 -10.36
CA LEU A 179 -0.43 -16.25 -11.31
C LEU A 179 -0.43 -16.78 -12.75
N ALA A 180 -0.93 -15.99 -13.69
CA ALA A 180 -1.10 -16.37 -15.09
C ALA A 180 -1.09 -15.14 -16.03
N ASN A 181 -0.69 -15.33 -17.30
CA ASN A 181 -0.95 -14.33 -18.35
C ASN A 181 -2.26 -14.62 -19.10
N THR A 182 -2.91 -15.75 -18.82
CA THR A 182 -4.18 -16.15 -19.44
C THR A 182 -5.34 -16.12 -18.43
N PRO A 183 -6.55 -15.69 -18.85
CA PRO A 183 -7.71 -15.61 -17.94
C PRO A 183 -8.18 -16.95 -17.40
N ASP A 184 -7.90 -18.04 -18.11
CA ASP A 184 -8.24 -19.41 -17.73
C ASP A 184 -7.16 -20.09 -16.88
N PHE A 185 -6.05 -19.40 -16.60
CA PHE A 185 -4.89 -19.92 -15.87
C PHE A 185 -4.28 -21.16 -16.55
N SER A 186 -4.45 -21.31 -17.87
CA SER A 186 -3.90 -22.42 -18.65
C SER A 186 -2.37 -22.40 -18.73
N ASP A 187 -1.78 -21.21 -18.62
CA ASP A 187 -0.34 -20.98 -18.54
C ASP A 187 0.20 -20.93 -17.10
N ALA A 188 -0.66 -21.11 -16.09
CA ALA A 188 -0.26 -21.05 -14.70
C ALA A 188 0.56 -22.28 -14.28
N GLY A 189 1.56 -22.05 -13.42
CA GLY A 189 2.29 -23.12 -12.74
C GLY A 189 1.48 -23.76 -11.59
N SER A 190 2.19 -24.35 -10.63
CA SER A 190 1.57 -24.80 -9.37
C SER A 190 1.28 -23.60 -8.46
N TRP A 191 0.33 -23.78 -7.52
CA TRP A 191 0.12 -22.85 -6.42
C TRP A 191 1.42 -22.64 -5.64
N VAL A 192 1.79 -21.38 -5.43
CA VAL A 192 2.98 -20.99 -4.66
C VAL A 192 2.57 -20.29 -3.37
N THR A 193 3.46 -20.25 -2.37
CA THR A 193 3.22 -19.49 -1.14
C THR A 193 2.88 -18.03 -1.45
N TYR A 194 1.84 -17.51 -0.80
CA TYR A 194 1.46 -16.11 -0.96
C TYR A 194 2.61 -15.17 -0.52
N ALA A 195 2.90 -14.19 -1.37
CA ALA A 195 3.80 -13.08 -1.09
C ALA A 195 3.16 -11.79 -1.62
N SER A 196 3.42 -10.65 -0.96
CA SER A 196 2.93 -9.35 -1.39
C SER A 196 3.69 -8.75 -2.58
N SER A 197 4.78 -9.39 -3.00
CA SER A 197 5.58 -9.02 -4.17
C SER A 197 6.09 -10.26 -4.90
N SER A 198 6.09 -10.23 -6.23
CA SER A 198 6.59 -11.33 -7.06
C SER A 198 7.19 -10.81 -8.38
N ALA A 199 8.33 -11.37 -8.79
CA ALA A 199 8.88 -11.13 -10.12
C ALA A 199 8.08 -11.92 -11.17
N TRP A 200 7.72 -11.28 -12.29
CA TRP A 200 6.86 -11.87 -13.31
C TRP A 200 7.36 -11.57 -14.73
N THR A 201 7.03 -12.47 -15.66
CA THR A 201 7.34 -12.30 -17.09
C THR A 201 6.05 -12.24 -17.90
N LEU A 202 5.82 -11.10 -18.56
CA LEU A 202 4.70 -10.85 -19.45
C LEU A 202 4.80 -11.68 -20.73
N SER A 203 3.66 -11.87 -21.40
CA SER A 203 3.62 -12.45 -22.74
C SER A 203 4.38 -11.58 -23.76
N THR A 204 5.03 -12.21 -24.72
CA THR A 204 5.84 -11.54 -25.74
C THR A 204 5.00 -10.74 -26.75
N GLY A 205 5.65 -9.87 -27.52
CA GLY A 205 5.03 -8.97 -28.50
C GLY A 205 4.46 -7.70 -27.88
N THR A 206 4.35 -6.61 -28.63
CA THR A 206 3.81 -5.36 -28.09
C THR A 206 2.28 -5.41 -27.90
N GLY A 207 1.74 -4.42 -27.20
CA GLY A 207 0.32 -4.24 -26.91
C GLY A 207 -0.05 -4.55 -25.46
N THR A 208 -1.35 -4.49 -25.16
CA THR A 208 -1.87 -4.72 -23.80
C THR A 208 -1.54 -6.12 -23.30
N LYS A 209 -0.92 -6.18 -22.14
CA LYS A 209 -0.61 -7.38 -21.37
C LYS A 209 -1.48 -7.42 -20.15
N THR A 210 -1.97 -8.60 -19.81
CA THR A 210 -2.81 -8.81 -18.63
C THR A 210 -2.18 -9.89 -17.76
N VAL A 211 -2.11 -9.62 -16.47
CA VAL A 211 -1.71 -10.61 -15.46
C VAL A 211 -2.90 -10.91 -14.59
N TYR A 212 -3.20 -12.19 -14.41
CA TYR A 212 -4.28 -12.69 -13.58
C TYR A 212 -3.71 -13.29 -12.30
N ALA A 213 -4.39 -13.07 -11.18
CA ALA A 213 -4.04 -13.65 -9.89
C ALA A 213 -5.26 -14.30 -9.22
N LYS A 214 -5.04 -15.44 -8.58
CA LYS A 214 -5.97 -16.09 -7.64
C LYS A 214 -5.24 -16.36 -6.34
N PHE A 215 -6.01 -16.36 -5.25
CA PHE A 215 -5.48 -16.61 -3.92
C PHE A 215 -6.23 -17.78 -3.30
N ARG A 216 -5.57 -18.53 -2.42
CA ARG A 216 -6.16 -19.67 -1.73
C ARG A 216 -5.84 -19.63 -0.25
N SER A 217 -6.86 -19.85 0.58
CA SER A 217 -6.70 -19.94 2.03
C SER A 217 -6.08 -21.28 2.44
N SER A 218 -5.60 -21.37 3.68
CA SER A 218 -5.07 -22.62 4.26
C SER A 218 -6.11 -23.75 4.30
N ALA A 219 -7.40 -23.40 4.36
CA ALA A 219 -8.53 -24.34 4.31
C ALA A 219 -8.90 -24.76 2.86
N GLY A 220 -8.22 -24.21 1.85
CA GLY A 220 -8.34 -24.61 0.46
C GLY A 220 -9.40 -23.88 -0.36
N ALA A 221 -10.08 -22.86 0.19
CA ALA A 221 -11.00 -22.01 -0.58
C ALA A 221 -10.24 -21.00 -1.46
N GLU A 222 -10.71 -20.83 -2.68
CA GLU A 222 -10.11 -19.95 -3.69
C GLU A 222 -10.88 -18.63 -3.82
N SER A 223 -10.17 -17.55 -4.08
CA SER A 223 -10.77 -16.26 -4.42
C SER A 223 -11.29 -16.26 -5.86
N THR A 224 -12.12 -15.26 -6.18
CA THR A 224 -12.31 -14.86 -7.58
C THR A 224 -10.97 -14.43 -8.18
N ALA A 225 -10.81 -14.61 -9.49
CA ALA A 225 -9.64 -14.09 -10.19
C ALA A 225 -9.68 -12.55 -10.19
N VAL A 226 -8.54 -11.93 -9.93
CA VAL A 226 -8.29 -10.51 -10.15
C VAL A 226 -7.27 -10.35 -11.26
N SER A 227 -7.25 -9.19 -11.90
CA SER A 227 -6.31 -8.91 -12.99
C SER A 227 -5.88 -7.46 -13.01
N ASP A 228 -4.72 -7.22 -13.61
CA ASP A 228 -4.24 -5.89 -13.96
C ASP A 228 -3.65 -5.91 -15.37
N THR A 229 -3.57 -4.73 -16.00
CA THR A 229 -3.08 -4.56 -17.37
C THR A 229 -1.96 -3.55 -17.49
N ILE A 230 -1.01 -3.81 -18.38
CA ILE A 230 0.05 -2.87 -18.75
C ILE A 230 0.27 -2.91 -20.26
N GLU A 231 0.59 -1.79 -20.90
CA GLU A 231 0.94 -1.79 -22.32
C GLU A 231 2.43 -2.09 -22.52
N LEU A 232 2.77 -3.20 -23.19
CA LEU A 232 4.15 -3.48 -23.59
C LEU A 232 4.45 -2.76 -24.91
N VAL A 233 5.35 -1.79 -24.88
CA VAL A 233 5.74 -0.98 -26.05
C VAL A 233 7.14 -1.34 -26.55
N THR A 234 7.44 -0.95 -27.79
CA THR A 234 8.78 -1.16 -28.35
C THR A 234 9.75 -0.18 -27.71
N PRO A 235 10.96 -0.60 -27.30
CA PRO A 235 11.98 0.33 -26.85
C PRO A 235 12.26 1.42 -27.88
N VAL A 236 12.34 2.66 -27.42
CA VAL A 236 12.68 3.80 -28.28
C VAL A 236 14.16 3.72 -28.65
N GLU A 237 14.45 3.63 -29.95
CA GLU A 237 15.81 3.56 -30.47
C GLU A 237 16.54 4.91 -30.34
N PRO A 238 17.88 4.89 -30.20
CA PRO A 238 18.68 6.11 -30.21
C PRO A 238 18.48 6.89 -31.52
N ASN A 239 18.49 8.22 -31.44
CA ASN A 239 18.46 9.06 -32.63
C ASN A 239 19.73 9.91 -32.75
N SER A 240 20.13 10.19 -33.99
CA SER A 240 21.26 11.06 -34.29
C SER A 240 20.93 12.03 -35.42
N GLY A 241 21.53 13.22 -35.39
CA GLY A 241 21.30 14.24 -36.41
C GLY A 241 22.47 15.21 -36.53
N SER A 242 22.62 15.79 -37.73
CA SER A 242 23.65 16.80 -37.99
C SER A 242 23.28 18.15 -37.37
N VAL A 243 24.25 18.82 -36.78
CA VAL A 243 24.15 20.19 -36.26
C VAL A 243 25.24 21.05 -36.87
N ASN A 244 24.90 22.28 -37.26
CA ASN A 244 25.81 23.19 -37.94
C ASN A 244 26.39 24.23 -36.98
N ALA A 245 27.69 24.53 -37.09
CA ALA A 245 28.33 25.51 -36.21
C ALA A 245 27.79 26.93 -36.41
N GLY A 246 27.48 27.32 -37.64
CA GLY A 246 27.01 28.67 -38.01
C GLY A 246 25.51 28.89 -37.84
N ALA A 247 24.70 27.83 -37.96
CA ALA A 247 23.24 27.92 -37.92
C ALA A 247 22.61 27.24 -36.68
N GLY A 248 23.34 26.35 -36.00
CA GLY A 248 22.79 25.51 -34.94
C GLY A 248 22.08 24.28 -35.48
N GLY A 249 21.13 23.75 -34.72
CA GLY A 249 20.29 22.63 -35.14
C GLY A 249 19.52 22.00 -33.98
N THR A 250 18.48 21.24 -34.30
CA THR A 250 17.67 20.52 -33.32
C THR A 250 17.65 19.04 -33.67
N VAL A 251 17.85 18.19 -32.66
CA VAL A 251 17.68 16.75 -32.76
C VAL A 251 16.70 16.31 -31.68
N ALA A 252 15.73 15.48 -32.05
CA ALA A 252 14.70 14.96 -31.16
C ALA A 252 14.55 13.45 -31.34
N LEU A 253 14.19 12.74 -30.28
CA LEU A 253 13.79 11.34 -30.41
C LEU A 253 12.50 11.20 -31.23
N SER A 254 12.29 10.02 -31.81
CA SER A 254 11.12 9.73 -32.65
C SER A 254 9.79 9.76 -31.89
N ASP A 255 9.83 9.53 -30.57
CA ASP A 255 8.70 9.61 -29.64
C ASP A 255 8.44 11.03 -29.09
N GLY A 256 9.33 11.99 -29.39
CA GLY A 256 9.25 13.36 -28.89
C GLY A 256 9.54 13.54 -27.39
N LYS A 257 9.98 12.49 -26.67
CA LYS A 257 10.20 12.56 -25.21
C LYS A 257 11.45 13.34 -24.81
N ALA A 258 12.45 13.42 -25.68
CA ALA A 258 13.65 14.23 -25.45
C ALA A 258 14.14 14.89 -26.75
N SER A 259 14.61 16.13 -26.63
CA SER A 259 15.26 16.86 -27.70
C SER A 259 16.33 17.82 -27.19
N ALA A 260 17.28 18.16 -28.06
CA ALA A 260 18.29 19.17 -27.82
C ALA A 260 18.33 20.16 -28.98
N SER A 261 18.37 21.45 -28.65
CA SER A 261 18.43 22.56 -29.59
C SER A 261 19.69 23.39 -29.36
N LEU A 262 20.59 23.37 -30.35
CA LEU A 262 21.86 24.05 -30.32
C LEU A 262 21.72 25.41 -31.02
N PRO A 263 22.06 26.53 -30.37
CA PRO A 263 22.12 27.80 -31.06
C PRO A 263 23.38 27.93 -31.92
N ALA A 264 23.33 28.82 -32.91
CA ALA A 264 24.48 29.21 -33.71
C ALA A 264 25.69 29.61 -32.84
N GLY A 265 26.85 29.02 -33.11
CA GLY A 265 28.10 29.24 -32.41
C GLY A 265 28.26 28.48 -31.09
N ALA A 266 27.37 27.54 -30.76
CA ALA A 266 27.56 26.65 -29.59
C ALA A 266 28.77 25.73 -29.75
N ILE A 267 29.13 25.39 -31.01
CA ILE A 267 30.17 24.43 -31.38
C ILE A 267 31.12 25.07 -32.41
N SER A 268 32.35 24.57 -32.52
CA SER A 268 33.40 25.15 -33.37
C SER A 268 33.45 24.62 -34.81
N GLY A 269 32.72 23.54 -35.10
CA GLY A 269 32.60 22.93 -36.42
C GLY A 269 31.31 22.10 -36.50
N ASP A 270 30.90 21.73 -37.71
CA ASP A 270 29.71 20.89 -37.92
C ASP A 270 29.89 19.53 -37.25
N GLY A 271 28.82 19.06 -36.61
CA GLY A 271 28.88 17.90 -35.74
C GLY A 271 27.66 17.01 -35.83
N THR A 272 27.72 15.89 -35.13
CA THR A 272 26.61 14.94 -34.97
C THR A 272 26.18 14.91 -33.51
N LEU A 273 24.91 15.23 -33.26
CA LEU A 273 24.29 15.09 -31.96
C LEU A 273 23.58 13.74 -31.88
N THR A 274 23.72 13.07 -30.74
CA THR A 274 23.10 11.78 -30.45
C THR A 274 22.29 11.84 -29.15
N ILE A 275 21.11 11.24 -29.14
CA ILE A 275 20.27 11.06 -27.94
C ILE A 275 19.99 9.58 -27.79
N THR A 276 20.37 9.00 -26.64
CA THR A 276 20.22 7.57 -26.36
C THR A 276 19.37 7.39 -25.09
N PRO A 277 18.15 6.84 -25.18
CA PRO A 277 17.36 6.48 -24.01
C PRO A 277 18.06 5.40 -23.16
N LYS A 278 17.99 5.52 -21.83
CA LYS A 278 18.59 4.60 -20.87
C LYS A 278 17.59 4.23 -19.78
N SER A 279 17.44 2.93 -19.56
CA SER A 279 16.69 2.35 -18.44
C SER A 279 17.58 2.02 -17.22
N ASP A 280 18.90 1.98 -17.40
CA ASP A 280 19.88 1.94 -16.31
C ASP A 280 20.44 3.34 -16.11
N TYR A 281 20.16 3.93 -14.95
CA TYR A 281 20.38 5.35 -14.67
C TYR A 281 20.87 5.61 -13.24
N GLY A 282 21.38 4.56 -12.56
CA GLY A 282 21.84 4.67 -11.17
C GLY A 282 20.72 4.99 -10.17
N THR A 283 21.09 5.24 -8.92
CA THR A 283 20.12 5.52 -7.84
C THR A 283 19.60 6.96 -7.96
N PRO A 284 18.27 7.17 -8.04
CA PRO A 284 17.66 8.50 -7.97
C PRO A 284 18.09 9.31 -6.75
N PRO A 285 18.02 10.66 -6.80
CA PRO A 285 18.11 11.50 -5.60
C PRO A 285 17.13 11.04 -4.51
N SER A 286 17.54 11.13 -3.25
CA SER A 286 16.70 10.74 -2.10
C SER A 286 15.36 11.48 -2.12
N GLY A 287 14.25 10.75 -2.03
CA GLY A 287 12.88 11.30 -2.07
C GLY A 287 12.32 11.50 -3.48
N ALA A 288 13.18 11.50 -4.50
CA ALA A 288 12.79 11.73 -5.87
C ALA A 288 12.54 10.43 -6.66
N LYS A 289 11.60 10.51 -7.60
CA LYS A 289 11.31 9.48 -8.60
C LYS A 289 11.62 10.02 -9.98
N LEU A 290 12.10 9.13 -10.86
CA LEU A 290 12.37 9.45 -12.25
C LEU A 290 11.06 9.44 -13.05
N VAL A 291 10.82 10.50 -13.82
CA VAL A 291 9.66 10.61 -14.71
C VAL A 291 9.81 9.65 -15.88
N GLY A 292 8.75 8.87 -16.16
CA GLY A 292 8.71 7.94 -17.30
C GLY A 292 9.73 6.80 -17.25
N SER A 293 10.38 6.58 -16.09
CA SER A 293 11.40 5.53 -15.88
C SER A 293 12.56 5.52 -16.89
N LYS A 294 12.87 6.67 -17.50
CA LYS A 294 13.94 6.81 -18.50
C LYS A 294 14.83 8.02 -18.24
N ALA A 295 16.13 7.80 -18.37
CA ALA A 295 17.12 8.85 -18.52
C ALA A 295 17.59 8.91 -19.98
N TYR A 296 18.26 9.98 -20.36
CA TYR A 296 18.66 10.25 -21.73
C TYR A 296 20.12 10.65 -21.76
N ASP A 297 20.93 9.85 -22.45
CA ASP A 297 22.35 10.10 -22.65
C ASP A 297 22.52 10.96 -23.91
N PHE A 298 23.00 12.18 -23.72
CA PHE A 298 23.27 13.11 -24.79
C PHE A 298 24.75 13.05 -25.16
N GLY A 299 25.02 13.03 -26.46
CA GLY A 299 26.37 13.04 -27.01
C GLY A 299 26.49 14.04 -28.14
N LEU A 300 27.68 14.61 -28.29
CA LEU A 300 28.03 15.44 -29.44
C LEU A 300 29.43 15.10 -29.91
N SER A 301 29.59 14.88 -31.21
CA SER A 301 30.90 14.75 -31.86
C SER A 301 31.10 15.79 -32.95
N VAL A 302 32.31 16.34 -33.06
CA VAL A 302 32.76 17.19 -34.17
C VAL A 302 34.01 16.56 -34.74
N ALA A 303 34.01 16.24 -36.04
CA ALA A 303 35.09 15.48 -36.68
C ALA A 303 35.47 14.19 -35.91
N ASP A 304 34.45 13.43 -35.49
CA ASP A 304 34.57 12.19 -34.70
C ASP A 304 35.24 12.34 -33.32
N GLN A 305 35.42 13.57 -32.83
CA GLN A 305 35.89 13.85 -31.48
C GLN A 305 34.73 14.31 -30.59
N ALA A 306 34.60 13.68 -29.42
CA ALA A 306 33.58 14.04 -28.45
C ALA A 306 33.79 15.48 -27.94
N VAL A 307 32.71 16.25 -27.90
CA VAL A 307 32.69 17.62 -27.37
C VAL A 307 32.09 17.58 -25.98
N SER A 308 32.88 17.97 -24.97
CA SER A 308 32.47 17.94 -23.57
C SER A 308 31.93 19.26 -23.04
N THR A 309 32.22 20.39 -23.71
CA THR A 309 31.73 21.71 -23.34
C THR A 309 31.35 22.56 -24.55
N PHE A 310 30.37 23.45 -24.37
CA PHE A 310 29.84 24.33 -25.42
C PHE A 310 30.20 25.79 -25.19
N ASN A 311 30.38 26.54 -26.27
CA ASN A 311 30.67 27.98 -26.23
C ASN A 311 29.43 28.82 -25.90
N LYS A 312 28.24 28.23 -26.03
CA LYS A 312 26.94 28.81 -25.68
C LYS A 312 26.07 27.72 -25.06
N ALA A 313 25.11 28.13 -24.23
CA ALA A 313 24.14 27.19 -23.66
C ALA A 313 23.30 26.54 -24.77
N VAL A 314 23.02 25.25 -24.57
CA VAL A 314 22.18 24.40 -25.41
C VAL A 314 20.91 24.11 -24.62
N THR A 315 19.76 24.24 -25.27
CA THR A 315 18.47 24.01 -24.63
C THR A 315 18.08 22.55 -24.80
N LEU A 316 17.85 21.87 -23.68
CA LEU A 316 17.24 20.54 -23.63
C LEU A 316 15.74 20.69 -23.37
N THR A 317 14.93 19.85 -24.00
CA THR A 317 13.48 19.78 -23.77
C THR A 317 13.08 18.33 -23.56
N PHE A 318 12.39 18.06 -22.47
CA PHE A 318 11.81 16.77 -22.14
C PHE A 318 10.30 16.88 -22.10
N THR A 319 9.62 15.91 -22.69
CA THR A 319 8.15 15.83 -22.74
C THR A 319 7.71 14.64 -21.90
N TYR A 320 6.67 14.80 -21.10
CA TYR A 320 6.08 13.73 -20.29
C TYR A 320 4.59 13.58 -20.56
N ALA A 321 4.02 12.45 -20.15
CA ALA A 321 2.58 12.24 -20.09
C ALA A 321 2.12 12.22 -18.63
N ASP A 322 0.84 12.42 -18.37
CA ASP A 322 0.29 12.42 -17.00
C ASP A 322 0.58 11.10 -16.25
N GLY A 323 0.60 9.99 -16.97
CA GLY A 323 0.99 8.69 -16.42
C GLY A 323 2.47 8.59 -16.02
N ASP A 324 3.36 9.35 -16.65
CA ASP A 324 4.81 9.36 -16.36
C ASP A 324 5.11 10.05 -15.02
N VAL A 325 4.21 10.92 -14.57
CA VAL A 325 4.29 11.67 -13.30
C VAL A 325 3.36 11.10 -12.23
N ALA A 326 2.77 9.93 -12.45
CA ALA A 326 1.93 9.26 -11.46
C ALA A 326 2.71 9.01 -10.16
N GLY A 327 2.18 9.52 -9.05
CA GLY A 327 2.87 9.44 -7.75
C GLY A 327 4.13 10.30 -7.65
N ILE A 328 4.25 11.33 -8.48
CA ILE A 328 5.28 12.38 -8.48
C ILE A 328 4.60 13.74 -8.39
N SER A 329 5.12 14.67 -7.58
CA SER A 329 4.60 16.03 -7.53
C SER A 329 5.13 16.83 -8.72
N GLU A 330 4.27 17.11 -9.69
CA GLU A 330 4.65 17.79 -10.94
C GLU A 330 5.29 19.16 -10.71
N SER A 331 4.84 19.88 -9.67
CA SER A 331 5.42 21.17 -9.26
C SER A 331 6.89 21.09 -8.82
N THR A 332 7.37 19.89 -8.50
CA THR A 332 8.76 19.64 -8.04
C THR A 332 9.68 19.14 -9.15
N LEU A 333 9.17 18.96 -10.37
CA LEU A 333 9.97 18.45 -11.48
C LEU A 333 11.18 19.36 -11.74
N ALA A 334 12.34 18.72 -11.87
CA ALA A 334 13.58 19.36 -12.29
C ALA A 334 14.41 18.38 -13.12
N VAL A 335 15.21 18.92 -14.03
CA VAL A 335 16.23 18.18 -14.74
C VAL A 335 17.46 18.04 -13.84
N TYR A 336 18.00 16.83 -13.82
CA TYR A 336 19.25 16.49 -13.17
C TYR A 336 20.20 15.94 -14.23
N TYR A 337 21.51 16.10 -13.97
CA TYR A 337 22.56 15.50 -14.78
C TYR A 337 23.38 14.53 -13.93
N TRP A 338 23.87 13.46 -14.53
CA TRP A 338 24.73 12.49 -13.86
C TRP A 338 26.16 13.00 -13.82
N ASP A 339 26.71 13.12 -12.61
CA ASP A 339 28.13 13.33 -12.39
C ASP A 339 28.83 11.97 -12.21
N ALA A 340 29.54 11.53 -13.25
CA ALA A 340 30.26 10.27 -13.24
C ALA A 340 31.41 10.22 -12.21
N ALA A 341 31.95 11.37 -11.78
CA ALA A 341 33.03 11.40 -10.80
C ALA A 341 32.54 11.06 -9.39
N THR A 342 31.34 11.51 -9.05
CA THR A 342 30.71 11.27 -7.75
C THR A 342 29.70 10.12 -7.78
N SER A 343 29.32 9.64 -8.97
CA SER A 343 28.23 8.68 -9.18
C SER A 343 26.92 9.16 -8.56
N GLN A 344 26.61 10.43 -8.76
CA GLN A 344 25.44 11.10 -8.20
C GLN A 344 24.71 11.95 -9.23
N TRP A 345 23.40 12.07 -9.03
CA TRP A 345 22.56 13.01 -9.76
C TRP A 345 22.67 14.42 -9.18
N MET A 346 23.04 15.38 -10.02
CA MET A 346 23.19 16.77 -9.67
C MET A 346 22.03 17.59 -10.25
N LYS A 347 21.36 18.36 -9.41
CA LYS A 347 20.19 19.17 -9.82
C LYS A 347 20.64 20.30 -10.73
N LEU A 348 20.12 20.34 -11.96
CA LEU A 348 20.32 21.44 -12.90
C LEU A 348 19.18 22.49 -12.80
N GLY A 349 17.97 22.04 -12.49
CA GLY A 349 16.76 22.87 -12.47
C GLY A 349 15.97 22.71 -13.76
N GLY A 350 15.35 23.78 -14.25
CA GLY A 350 14.52 23.77 -15.44
C GLY A 350 13.22 24.54 -15.24
N THR A 351 12.53 24.79 -16.33
CA THR A 351 11.22 25.46 -16.35
C THR A 351 10.16 24.46 -16.80
N VAL A 352 9.20 24.19 -15.93
CA VAL A 352 8.06 23.29 -16.21
C VAL A 352 6.95 24.07 -16.88
N ASN A 353 6.41 23.53 -17.96
CA ASN A 353 5.18 23.96 -18.61
C ASN A 353 4.17 22.81 -18.51
N ALA A 354 3.35 22.85 -17.47
CA ALA A 354 2.34 21.83 -17.17
C ALA A 354 1.14 21.83 -18.14
N ALA A 355 0.98 22.86 -18.97
CA ALA A 355 -0.08 22.85 -19.99
C ALA A 355 0.31 21.99 -21.19
N ASP A 356 1.61 21.99 -21.53
CA ASP A 356 2.17 21.24 -22.65
C ASP A 356 2.91 19.96 -22.19
N ASN A 357 2.92 19.67 -20.88
CA ASN A 357 3.66 18.59 -20.24
C ASN A 357 5.15 18.54 -20.66
N THR A 358 5.82 19.70 -20.60
CA THR A 358 7.24 19.83 -20.96
C THR A 358 8.08 20.44 -19.84
N ILE A 359 9.35 20.08 -19.80
CA ILE A 359 10.37 20.75 -19.00
C ILE A 359 11.56 21.13 -19.88
N THR A 360 11.97 22.40 -19.81
CA THR A 360 13.10 22.94 -20.58
C THR A 360 14.23 23.39 -19.67
N VAL A 361 15.49 23.11 -20.05
CA VAL A 361 16.66 23.55 -19.29
C VAL A 361 17.83 23.88 -20.23
N ASP A 362 18.64 24.85 -19.85
CA ASP A 362 19.86 25.21 -20.56
C ASP A 362 21.09 24.53 -19.92
N THR A 363 21.96 23.96 -20.74
CA THR A 363 23.22 23.32 -20.30
C THR A 363 24.39 23.69 -21.22
N THR A 364 25.61 23.65 -20.69
CA THR A 364 26.86 23.87 -21.44
C THR A 364 27.69 22.59 -21.63
N HIS A 365 27.16 21.44 -21.25
CA HIS A 365 27.80 20.14 -21.39
C HIS A 365 26.75 19.06 -21.62
N PHE A 366 27.19 17.92 -22.16
CA PHE A 366 26.36 16.72 -22.25
C PHE A 366 26.88 15.59 -21.37
N THR A 367 25.94 14.77 -20.92
CA THR A 367 26.08 13.59 -20.05
C THR A 367 24.74 12.85 -20.09
N LEU A 368 24.49 11.97 -19.13
CA LEU A 368 23.18 11.41 -18.85
C LEU A 368 22.32 12.44 -18.10
N PHE A 369 21.13 12.73 -18.62
CA PHE A 369 20.13 13.60 -18.00
C PHE A 369 18.88 12.81 -17.63
N GLY A 370 18.21 13.22 -16.56
CA GLY A 370 16.93 12.65 -16.14
C GLY A 370 16.03 13.73 -15.56
N VAL A 371 14.72 13.57 -15.76
CA VAL A 371 13.71 14.44 -15.13
C VAL A 371 13.25 13.74 -13.86
N PHE A 372 13.45 14.38 -12.72
CA PHE A 372 13.05 13.84 -11.43
C PHE A 372 12.06 14.79 -10.75
N GLY A 373 11.14 14.23 -9.98
CA GLY A 373 10.32 14.97 -9.02
C GLY A 373 10.20 14.22 -7.71
N GLU A 374 9.85 14.94 -6.65
CA GLU A 374 9.59 14.35 -5.34
C GLU A 374 8.40 13.39 -5.44
N ALA A 375 8.48 12.27 -4.74
CA ALA A 375 7.37 11.35 -4.62
C ALA A 375 6.12 12.10 -4.11
N SER A 376 5.03 12.05 -4.88
CA SER A 376 3.76 12.61 -4.45
C SER A 376 3.20 11.76 -3.32
N ASN A 377 2.80 12.44 -2.24
CA ASN A 377 2.02 11.84 -1.18
C ASN A 377 0.50 11.96 -1.46
N ALA A 378 0.10 12.38 -2.66
CA ALA A 378 -1.31 12.43 -3.03
C ALA A 378 -1.98 11.06 -2.88
N GLY A 379 -3.24 11.07 -2.41
CA GLY A 379 -3.97 9.88 -1.99
C GLY A 379 -3.64 9.37 -0.59
N SER A 380 -2.57 9.87 0.04
CA SER A 380 -2.15 9.39 1.37
C SER A 380 -2.97 10.02 2.49
N LEU A 381 -3.09 9.26 3.58
CA LEU A 381 -3.61 9.76 4.84
C LEU A 381 -2.45 10.14 5.76
N VAL A 382 -2.48 11.36 6.28
CA VAL A 382 -1.41 11.91 7.12
C VAL A 382 -1.95 12.52 8.41
N LYS A 383 -1.12 12.53 9.46
CA LYS A 383 -1.35 13.22 10.73
C LYS A 383 -0.04 13.69 11.35
N LEU A 384 -0.11 14.53 12.38
CA LEU A 384 1.06 14.84 13.20
C LEU A 384 1.34 13.72 14.21
N ALA A 385 2.60 13.61 14.61
CA ALA A 385 2.99 12.79 15.75
C ALA A 385 2.31 13.32 17.01
N CYS A 386 1.63 12.45 17.75
CA CYS A 386 1.00 12.86 19.01
C CYS A 386 1.99 12.74 20.17
N PRO A 387 2.14 13.78 21.01
CA PRO A 387 2.83 13.63 22.28
C PRO A 387 2.07 12.65 23.19
N ALA A 388 2.80 12.02 24.12
CA ALA A 388 2.19 11.14 25.11
C ALA A 388 1.16 11.93 25.94
N GLY A 389 -0.07 11.41 26.05
CA GLY A 389 -1.16 12.07 26.78
C GLY A 389 -1.86 13.22 26.03
N ALA A 390 -1.63 13.39 24.72
CA ALA A 390 -2.33 14.39 23.91
C ALA A 390 -3.86 14.28 24.07
N ASP A 391 -4.49 15.40 24.42
CA ASP A 391 -5.94 15.54 24.59
C ASP A 391 -6.70 15.28 23.27
N ILE A 392 -8.01 15.05 23.37
CA ILE A 392 -8.88 14.86 22.19
C ILE A 392 -8.90 16.08 21.25
N SER A 393 -8.66 17.29 21.79
CA SER A 393 -8.61 18.54 21.02
C SER A 393 -7.23 18.84 20.40
N ASP A 394 -6.21 18.01 20.67
CA ASP A 394 -4.87 18.22 20.13
C ASP A 394 -4.89 18.10 18.58
N PRO A 395 -4.29 19.05 17.83
CA PRO A 395 -4.22 18.99 16.37
C PRO A 395 -3.62 17.69 15.81
N CYS A 396 -2.81 16.96 16.59
CA CYS A 396 -2.27 15.65 16.20
C CYS A 396 -3.33 14.55 16.05
N LYS A 397 -4.53 14.75 16.62
CA LYS A 397 -5.66 13.82 16.50
C LYS A 397 -6.37 13.97 15.16
N ALA A 398 -6.24 15.11 14.49
CA ALA A 398 -6.79 15.31 13.17
C ALA A 398 -6.07 14.44 12.13
N VAL A 399 -6.85 13.81 11.26
CA VAL A 399 -6.36 13.08 10.09
C VAL A 399 -6.68 13.92 8.85
N TYR A 400 -5.73 13.92 7.92
CA TYR A 400 -5.84 14.64 6.66
C TYR A 400 -5.68 13.67 5.50
N TYR A 401 -6.43 13.91 4.43
CA TYR A 401 -6.21 13.29 3.13
C TYR A 401 -5.44 14.27 2.23
N LEU A 402 -4.39 13.81 1.55
CA LEU A 402 -3.66 14.64 0.60
C LEU A 402 -4.26 14.47 -0.80
N GLY A 403 -4.79 15.56 -1.36
CA GLY A 403 -5.40 15.58 -2.68
C GLY A 403 -4.38 15.60 -3.82
N ASN A 404 -4.82 15.24 -5.03
CA ASN A 404 -4.02 15.37 -6.26
C ASN A 404 -3.67 16.83 -6.57
N ASP A 405 -4.52 17.77 -6.16
CA ASP A 405 -4.30 19.22 -6.19
C ASP A 405 -3.18 19.73 -5.25
N GLY A 406 -2.51 18.85 -4.51
CA GLY A 406 -1.44 19.19 -3.57
C GLY A 406 -1.93 19.80 -2.25
N LYS A 407 -3.24 19.79 -1.99
CA LYS A 407 -3.84 20.31 -0.75
C LYS A 407 -4.15 19.19 0.24
N ARG A 408 -4.31 19.55 1.50
CA ARG A 408 -4.77 18.64 2.57
C ARG A 408 -6.25 18.88 2.88
N TYR A 409 -7.01 17.80 2.95
CA TYR A 409 -8.44 17.77 3.24
C TYR A 409 -8.67 17.17 4.62
N VAL A 410 -9.44 17.85 5.45
CA VAL A 410 -9.62 17.49 6.86
C VAL A 410 -10.76 16.49 6.99
N PHE A 411 -10.59 15.45 7.82
CA PHE A 411 -11.73 14.67 8.31
C PHE A 411 -12.35 15.35 9.53
N PRO A 412 -13.57 15.93 9.42
CA PRO A 412 -14.17 16.66 10.54
C PRO A 412 -14.63 15.75 11.68
N HIS A 413 -14.87 14.47 11.39
CA HIS A 413 -15.36 13.49 12.35
C HIS A 413 -14.91 12.07 11.98
N SER A 414 -14.68 11.22 12.98
CA SER A 414 -14.24 9.84 12.78
C SER A 414 -15.24 8.99 12.00
N LYS A 415 -16.55 9.25 12.18
CA LYS A 415 -17.60 8.55 11.40
C LYS A 415 -17.46 8.77 9.89
N ILE A 416 -17.07 9.98 9.46
CA ILE A 416 -16.80 10.27 8.03
C ILE A 416 -15.61 9.41 7.58
N TYR A 417 -14.52 9.41 8.34
CA TYR A 417 -13.35 8.58 8.06
C TYR A 417 -13.72 7.10 7.86
N THR A 418 -14.53 6.52 8.77
CA THR A 418 -14.95 5.12 8.69
C THR A 418 -15.83 4.78 7.48
N THR A 419 -16.33 5.78 6.76
CA THR A 419 -17.04 5.53 5.49
C THR A 419 -16.10 5.40 4.30
N TRP A 420 -14.87 5.91 4.41
CA TRP A 420 -13.84 5.84 3.38
C TRP A 420 -12.81 4.74 3.65
N TYR A 421 -12.45 4.52 4.91
CA TYR A 421 -11.38 3.62 5.32
C TYR A 421 -11.84 2.74 6.47
N ALA A 422 -11.40 1.48 6.49
CA ALA A 422 -11.80 0.52 7.52
C ALA A 422 -11.20 0.85 8.90
N ASP A 423 -9.95 1.30 8.92
CA ASP A 423 -9.18 1.58 10.13
C ASP A 423 -8.11 2.66 9.85
N PHE A 424 -7.28 2.96 10.87
CA PHE A 424 -6.22 3.97 10.80
C PHE A 424 -4.85 3.43 10.35
N SER A 425 -4.76 2.18 9.86
CA SER A 425 -3.48 1.53 9.52
C SER A 425 -2.74 2.22 8.37
N SER A 426 -3.48 2.81 7.43
CA SER A 426 -2.92 3.55 6.29
C SER A 426 -2.54 5.00 6.64
N VAL A 427 -2.77 5.45 7.88
CA VAL A 427 -2.44 6.82 8.30
C VAL A 427 -0.97 6.90 8.67
N THR A 428 -0.25 7.76 7.95
CA THR A 428 1.18 8.00 8.19
C THR A 428 1.40 9.27 9.02
N THR A 429 2.53 9.32 9.72
CA THR A 429 2.91 10.48 10.52
C THR A 429 3.87 11.37 9.74
N VAL A 430 3.61 12.68 9.74
CA VAL A 430 4.45 13.70 9.11
C VAL A 430 4.87 14.77 10.12
N SER A 431 5.93 15.52 9.80
CA SER A 431 6.37 16.65 10.63
C SER A 431 5.40 17.84 10.52
N ALA A 432 5.46 18.76 11.47
CA ALA A 432 4.64 19.98 11.46
C ALA A 432 4.96 20.85 10.23
N GLU A 433 6.23 20.95 9.85
CA GLU A 433 6.70 21.69 8.68
C GLU A 433 6.17 21.05 7.39
N THR A 434 6.25 19.73 7.30
CA THR A 434 5.73 18.97 6.15
C THR A 434 4.23 19.16 6.04
N LEU A 435 3.50 18.98 7.13
CA LEU A 435 2.05 19.16 7.11
C LEU A 435 1.68 20.60 6.70
N ALA A 436 2.36 21.61 7.25
CA ALA A 436 2.14 23.03 6.94
C ALA A 436 2.44 23.41 5.48
N SER A 437 3.30 22.67 4.79
CA SER A 437 3.55 22.87 3.35
C SER A 437 2.32 22.56 2.48
N TYR A 438 1.42 21.68 2.94
CA TYR A 438 0.15 21.39 2.27
C TYR A 438 -0.93 22.39 2.71
N GLN A 439 -1.41 23.21 1.77
CA GLN A 439 -2.50 24.15 2.03
C GLN A 439 -3.82 23.42 2.30
N LEU A 440 -4.73 24.03 3.05
CA LEU A 440 -6.06 23.44 3.31
C LEU A 440 -6.93 23.50 2.04
N GLY A 441 -7.48 22.35 1.65
CA GLY A 441 -8.39 22.21 0.51
C GLY A 441 -9.88 22.21 0.90
N GLY A 442 -10.19 21.89 2.15
CA GLY A 442 -11.55 21.83 2.68
C GLY A 442 -11.79 20.58 3.52
N ASN A 443 -13.06 20.23 3.71
CA ASN A 443 -13.47 19.09 4.50
C ASN A 443 -13.81 17.87 3.61
N VAL A 444 -13.43 16.69 4.08
CA VAL A 444 -13.90 15.42 3.52
C VAL A 444 -15.35 15.20 3.95
N THR A 445 -16.20 14.84 3.00
CA THR A 445 -17.62 14.52 3.19
C THR A 445 -17.82 13.01 3.36
N TYR A 446 -18.99 12.58 3.84
CA TYR A 446 -19.36 11.16 3.90
C TYR A 446 -19.21 10.49 2.53
N ARG A 447 -18.67 9.27 2.49
CA ARG A 447 -18.56 8.51 1.24
C ARG A 447 -19.95 8.18 0.69
N PRO A 448 -20.19 8.44 -0.61
CA PRO A 448 -21.49 8.17 -1.21
C PRO A 448 -21.95 6.73 -1.05
N GLY A 449 -23.23 6.56 -0.72
CA GLY A 449 -23.86 5.25 -0.57
C GLY A 449 -23.48 4.46 0.68
N ILE A 450 -22.64 4.94 1.60
CA ILE A 450 -22.28 4.17 2.80
C ILE A 450 -23.21 4.43 3.99
N ARG A 451 -23.47 5.69 4.30
CA ARG A 451 -24.37 6.13 5.37
C ARG A 451 -25.40 7.12 4.85
N MET A 452 -26.48 7.24 5.60
CA MET A 452 -27.41 8.36 5.49
C MET A 452 -27.04 9.40 6.55
N VAL A 453 -27.35 10.67 6.30
CA VAL A 453 -27.06 11.75 7.24
C VAL A 453 -28.30 12.57 7.54
N LYS A 454 -28.36 13.14 8.73
CA LYS A 454 -29.37 14.11 9.14
C LYS A 454 -28.76 15.15 10.07
N ILE A 455 -29.46 16.26 10.27
CA ILE A 455 -29.16 17.19 11.36
C ILE A 455 -30.24 17.06 12.43
N GLN A 456 -29.92 17.38 13.69
CA GLN A 456 -30.89 17.23 14.78
C GLN A 456 -32.05 18.24 14.69
N THR A 457 -31.84 19.37 14.02
CA THR A 457 -32.81 20.46 13.88
C THR A 457 -33.78 20.28 12.71
N ASP A 458 -33.61 19.24 11.88
CA ASP A 458 -34.47 18.94 10.73
C ASP A 458 -34.83 17.44 10.74
N PRO A 459 -36.12 17.07 10.68
CA PRO A 459 -36.52 15.66 10.63
C PRO A 459 -36.08 14.93 9.35
N LYS A 460 -35.64 15.65 8.30
CA LYS A 460 -35.24 15.05 7.02
C LYS A 460 -33.98 14.18 7.14
N VAL A 461 -34.00 13.04 6.45
CA VAL A 461 -32.87 12.12 6.31
C VAL A 461 -32.40 12.12 4.86
N TYR A 462 -31.11 12.28 4.64
CA TYR A 462 -30.52 12.44 3.33
C TYR A 462 -29.61 11.25 2.98
N ALA A 463 -29.74 10.76 1.75
CA ALA A 463 -28.69 9.94 1.13
C ALA A 463 -27.56 10.85 0.65
N VAL A 464 -26.32 10.36 0.75
CA VAL A 464 -25.13 11.09 0.27
C VAL A 464 -24.77 10.58 -1.12
N ALA A 465 -24.81 11.46 -2.11
CA ALA A 465 -24.43 11.23 -3.49
C ALA A 465 -23.03 11.84 -3.80
N PRO A 466 -22.40 11.49 -4.94
CA PRO A 466 -21.07 11.98 -5.30
C PRO A 466 -20.91 13.50 -5.23
N ASN A 467 -19.69 13.97 -4.96
CA ASN A 467 -19.36 15.38 -4.72
C ASN A 467 -20.06 16.01 -3.49
N GLY A 468 -20.41 15.19 -2.48
CA GLY A 468 -21.03 15.71 -1.25
C GLY A 468 -22.44 16.27 -1.46
N VAL A 469 -23.22 15.68 -2.37
CA VAL A 469 -24.60 16.10 -2.63
C VAL A 469 -25.56 15.33 -1.72
N LEU A 470 -26.39 16.04 -0.96
CA LEU A 470 -27.43 15.46 -0.12
C LEU A 470 -28.74 15.37 -0.88
N ARG A 471 -29.33 14.18 -0.90
CA ARG A 471 -30.58 13.86 -1.59
C ARG A 471 -31.61 13.44 -0.54
N TRP A 472 -32.68 14.22 -0.33
CA TRP A 472 -33.66 13.93 0.72
C TRP A 472 -34.46 12.66 0.39
N VAL A 473 -34.46 11.68 1.29
CA VAL A 473 -35.27 10.47 1.17
C VAL A 473 -36.63 10.72 1.81
N LYS A 474 -37.67 10.86 0.97
CA LYS A 474 -38.97 11.41 1.41
C LYS A 474 -39.84 10.44 2.19
N THR A 475 -39.68 9.15 1.94
CA THR A 475 -40.53 8.10 2.54
C THR A 475 -39.70 6.97 3.14
N GLU A 476 -40.25 6.32 4.15
CA GLU A 476 -39.65 5.11 4.73
C GLU A 476 -39.58 3.97 3.72
N ALA A 477 -40.57 3.84 2.84
CA ALA A 477 -40.55 2.86 1.76
C ALA A 477 -39.33 3.04 0.85
N ALA A 478 -39.03 4.28 0.43
CA ALA A 478 -37.84 4.58 -0.36
C ALA A 478 -36.54 4.27 0.42
N ALA A 479 -36.50 4.57 1.72
CA ALA A 479 -35.34 4.25 2.56
C ALA A 479 -35.11 2.74 2.66
N VAL A 480 -36.18 1.94 2.83
CA VAL A 480 -36.12 0.48 2.85
C VAL A 480 -35.69 -0.10 1.50
N GLU A 481 -36.19 0.45 0.39
CA GLU A 481 -35.79 0.01 -0.95
C GLU A 481 -34.30 0.27 -1.23
N ILE A 482 -33.78 1.44 -0.84
CA ILE A 482 -32.40 1.84 -1.14
C ILE A 482 -31.39 1.24 -0.14
N TYR A 483 -31.69 1.28 1.15
CA TYR A 483 -30.76 0.94 2.24
C TYR A 483 -31.13 -0.36 2.98
N GLY A 484 -32.26 -0.97 2.67
CA GLY A 484 -32.75 -2.19 3.30
C GLY A 484 -33.56 -1.96 4.57
N ALA A 485 -34.09 -3.04 5.14
CA ALA A 485 -34.96 -3.00 6.33
C ALA A 485 -34.31 -2.35 7.56
N SER A 486 -32.97 -2.35 7.65
CA SER A 486 -32.20 -1.76 8.75
C SER A 486 -31.69 -0.34 8.45
N TRP A 487 -32.28 0.37 7.49
CA TRP A 487 -31.82 1.71 7.06
C TRP A 487 -31.70 2.69 8.24
N ASN A 488 -32.59 2.59 9.23
CA ASN A 488 -32.62 3.43 10.42
C ASN A 488 -31.34 3.32 11.28
N THR A 489 -30.62 2.19 11.20
CA THR A 489 -29.30 2.00 11.85
C THR A 489 -28.14 2.57 11.03
N MET A 490 -28.39 3.03 9.81
CA MET A 490 -27.40 3.61 8.90
C MET A 490 -27.45 5.14 8.86
N VAL A 491 -28.28 5.75 9.71
CA VAL A 491 -28.43 7.21 9.80
C VAL A 491 -27.49 7.77 10.86
N ASP A 492 -26.59 8.65 10.42
CA ASP A 492 -25.70 9.40 11.31
C ASP A 492 -26.20 10.84 11.50
N ASP A 493 -26.14 11.31 12.74
CA ASP A 493 -26.30 12.74 13.05
C ASP A 493 -25.04 13.50 12.63
N LEU A 494 -25.24 14.53 11.81
CA LEU A 494 -24.25 15.50 11.37
C LEU A 494 -24.49 16.81 12.11
N SER A 495 -23.41 17.44 12.58
CA SER A 495 -23.50 18.80 13.14
C SER A 495 -23.96 19.78 12.06
N ALA A 496 -24.83 20.73 12.41
CA ALA A 496 -25.27 21.77 11.48
C ALA A 496 -24.10 22.57 10.88
N ALA A 497 -22.98 22.69 11.61
CA ALA A 497 -21.77 23.36 11.13
C ALA A 497 -21.04 22.61 10.01
N PHE A 498 -21.16 21.28 9.94
CA PHE A 498 -20.59 20.47 8.87
C PHE A 498 -21.61 20.18 7.76
N PHE A 499 -22.88 20.50 7.98
CA PHE A 499 -23.90 20.42 6.92
C PHE A 499 -23.63 21.42 5.79
N THR A 500 -22.95 22.54 6.08
CA THR A 500 -22.54 23.53 5.06
C THR A 500 -21.45 23.03 4.12
N ASP A 501 -20.80 21.91 4.43
CA ASP A 501 -19.83 21.26 3.52
C ASP A 501 -20.52 20.48 2.39
N TYR A 502 -21.86 20.42 2.42
CA TYR A 502 -22.67 19.69 1.46
C TYR A 502 -23.55 20.62 0.62
N THR A 503 -23.97 20.14 -0.54
CA THR A 503 -24.98 20.81 -1.37
C THR A 503 -26.25 19.97 -1.41
N VAL A 504 -27.43 20.59 -1.37
CA VAL A 504 -28.71 19.86 -1.45
C VAL A 504 -29.09 19.68 -2.93
N GLY A 505 -29.23 18.43 -3.35
CA GLY A 505 -29.67 18.04 -4.69
C GLY A 505 -31.17 17.74 -4.76
N ALA A 506 -31.59 17.08 -5.83
CA ALA A 506 -32.98 16.65 -5.99
C ALA A 506 -33.40 15.63 -4.90
N ASP A 507 -34.69 15.54 -4.62
CA ASP A 507 -35.20 14.56 -3.66
C ASP A 507 -35.15 13.13 -4.24
N LEU A 508 -35.37 12.12 -3.39
CA LEU A 508 -35.51 10.71 -3.74
C LEU A 508 -36.90 10.20 -3.33
N GLU A 509 -37.62 9.65 -4.30
CA GLU A 509 -38.95 9.05 -4.12
C GLU A 509 -38.87 7.51 -4.09
N SER A 510 -37.87 6.92 -4.73
CA SER A 510 -37.67 5.46 -4.82
C SER A 510 -36.23 5.05 -5.12
N SER A 511 -35.94 3.75 -5.17
CA SER A 511 -34.63 3.23 -5.59
C SER A 511 -34.28 3.50 -7.06
N ALA A 512 -35.24 3.93 -7.90
CA ALA A 512 -34.96 4.33 -9.28
C ALA A 512 -34.20 5.66 -9.36
N ASP A 513 -34.32 6.51 -8.33
CA ASP A 513 -33.71 7.85 -8.30
C ASP A 513 -32.26 7.83 -7.81
N TYR A 514 -31.85 6.74 -7.15
CA TYR A 514 -30.55 6.62 -6.52
C TYR A 514 -30.11 5.16 -6.36
N ASP A 515 -29.07 4.80 -7.10
CA ASP A 515 -28.37 3.53 -6.92
C ASP A 515 -27.19 3.73 -5.96
N LYS A 516 -27.32 3.09 -4.79
CA LYS A 516 -26.32 3.10 -3.72
C LYS A 516 -24.98 2.53 -4.19
N ALA A 517 -25.00 1.36 -4.84
CA ALA A 517 -23.78 0.67 -5.25
C ALA A 517 -23.08 1.43 -6.38
N ALA A 518 -23.84 1.94 -7.36
CA ALA A 518 -23.29 2.77 -8.43
C ALA A 518 -22.67 4.06 -7.87
N SER A 519 -23.32 4.72 -6.91
CA SER A 519 -22.80 5.93 -6.25
C SER A 519 -21.50 5.65 -5.50
N THR A 520 -21.42 4.52 -4.78
CA THR A 520 -20.19 4.08 -4.11
C THR A 520 -19.07 3.75 -5.10
N ASN A 521 -19.39 3.08 -6.21
CA ASN A 521 -18.41 2.70 -7.24
C ASN A 521 -17.89 3.90 -8.04
N ALA A 522 -18.72 4.93 -8.23
CA ALA A 522 -18.32 6.19 -8.85
C ALA A 522 -17.35 7.00 -7.96
N SER A 523 -17.31 6.71 -6.66
CA SER A 523 -16.44 7.37 -5.66
C SER A 523 -15.49 6.37 -4.98
N PRO A 524 -14.53 5.79 -5.72
CA PRO A 524 -13.58 4.81 -5.18
C PRO A 524 -12.57 5.44 -4.21
N ASN A 525 -12.31 6.74 -4.32
CA ASN A 525 -11.44 7.51 -3.43
C ASN A 525 -11.87 9.00 -3.40
N ILE A 526 -11.28 9.76 -2.48
CA ILE A 526 -11.64 11.17 -2.26
C ILE A 526 -11.24 12.07 -3.43
N ASN A 527 -10.11 11.81 -4.10
CA ASN A 527 -9.75 12.55 -5.33
C ASN A 527 -10.84 12.43 -6.40
N THR A 528 -11.32 11.22 -6.65
CA THR A 528 -12.35 10.96 -7.66
C THR A 528 -13.68 11.59 -7.26
N ASP A 529 -14.07 11.46 -5.99
CA ASP A 529 -15.34 11.98 -5.48
C ASP A 529 -15.43 13.51 -5.47
N LYS A 530 -14.30 14.20 -5.30
CA LYS A 530 -14.23 15.66 -5.24
C LYS A 530 -13.66 16.32 -6.51
N GLY A 531 -13.24 15.53 -7.50
CA GLY A 531 -12.61 16.02 -8.73
C GLY A 531 -11.31 16.79 -8.48
N LEU A 532 -10.43 16.23 -7.64
CA LEU A 532 -9.16 16.85 -7.22
C LEU A 532 -7.98 16.57 -8.14
#